data_AF-A0A447P5H6-F1
#
_entry.id   AF-A0A447P5H6-F1
#
_cell.length_a   1.000
_cell.length_b   1.000
_cell.length_c   1.000
_cell.angle_alpha   90.00
_cell.angle_beta   90.00
_cell.angle_gamma   90.00
#
_symmetry.space_group_name_H-M   'P 1'
#
loop_
_entity.id
_entity.type
_entity.pdbx_description
1 polymer ?
#
loop_
_entity_poly.entity_id
_entity_poly.type
_entity_poly.pdbx_seq_one_letter_code
_entity_poly.pdbx_strand_id
1 'polypeptide(L)' 'MDHHVIPKAEDLPPQVEYQLTEHGGHVGFIGGTPLRPEMWLERRIPDWLTTYLEASS' A
#
# COMPACT_ATOMS: atom_id res chain seq x y z
N MET A 1 -1.87 -13.80 -8.03
CA MET A 1 -0.45 -13.45 -7.88
C MET A 1 0.29 -14.75 -7.61
N ASP A 2 1.40 -14.99 -8.29
CA ASP A 2 2.31 -16.10 -7.97
C ASP A 2 3.10 -15.73 -6.70
N HIS A 3 3.31 -16.65 -5.77
CA HIS A 3 4.05 -16.38 -4.52
C HIS A 3 5.51 -15.98 -4.78
N HIS A 4 6.02 -16.27 -5.98
CA HIS A 4 7.38 -15.92 -6.39
C HIS A 4 7.64 -14.41 -6.51
N VAL A 5 6.61 -13.56 -6.57
CA VAL A 5 6.80 -12.09 -6.68
C VAL A 5 6.69 -11.35 -5.34
N ILE A 6 6.43 -12.08 -4.25
CA ILE A 6 6.35 -11.52 -2.90
C ILE A 6 7.75 -11.61 -2.28
N PRO A 7 8.43 -10.48 -2.02
CA PRO A 7 9.75 -10.50 -1.42
C PRO A 7 9.68 -10.99 0.03
N LYS A 8 10.76 -11.57 0.53
CA LYS A 8 10.86 -11.81 1.97
C LYS A 8 11.19 -10.50 2.67
N ALA A 9 10.83 -10.40 3.95
CA ALA A 9 11.13 -9.21 4.76
C ALA A 9 12.65 -8.91 4.82
N GLU A 10 13.48 -9.95 4.83
CA GLU A 10 14.95 -9.84 4.83
C GLU A 10 15.54 -9.27 3.53
N ASP A 11 14.79 -9.32 2.42
CA ASP A 11 15.23 -8.78 1.13
C ASP A 11 14.94 -7.27 1.01
N LEU A 12 14.16 -6.70 1.94
CA LEU A 12 13.75 -5.30 1.92
C LEU A 12 14.72 -4.43 2.74
N PRO A 13 15.16 -3.27 2.20
CA PRO A 13 15.91 -2.31 2.99
C PRO A 13 15.11 -1.81 4.21
N PRO A 14 15.76 -1.45 5.33
CA PRO A 14 15.06 -1.06 6.56
C PRO A 14 14.23 0.24 6.44
N GLN A 15 14.48 1.03 5.38
CA GLN A 15 13.72 2.26 5.08
C GLN A 15 12.50 2.00 4.19
N VAL A 16 12.26 0.75 3.76
CA VAL A 16 11.16 0.39 2.89
C VAL A 16 10.07 -0.31 3.69
N GLU A 17 8.87 0.27 3.67
CA GLU A 17 7.66 -0.37 4.18
C GLU A 17 6.95 -1.07 3.02
N TYR A 18 6.76 -2.38 3.13
CA TYR A 18 6.03 -3.18 2.15
C TYR A 18 4.63 -3.53 2.67
N GLN A 19 3.61 -3.26 1.85
CA GLN A 19 2.22 -3.62 2.14
C GLN A 19 1.69 -4.59 1.10
N LEU A 20 1.21 -5.72 1.59
CA LEU A 20 0.51 -6.72 0.82
C LEU A 20 -0.95 -6.77 1.27
N THR A 21 -1.88 -6.58 0.34
CA THR A 21 -3.31 -6.71 0.62
C THR A 21 -3.80 -8.07 0.14
N GLU A 22 -4.74 -8.67 0.87
CA GLU A 22 -5.34 -9.97 0.51
C GLU A 22 -6.16 -9.87 -0.79
N HIS A 23 -6.73 -8.69 -1.05
CA HIS A 23 -7.51 -8.38 -2.24
C HIS A 23 -7.00 -7.08 -2.86
N GLY A 24 -7.01 -7.02 -4.19
CA GLY A 24 -6.56 -5.84 -4.93
C GLY A 24 -6.35 -6.15 -6.40
N GLY A 25 -6.45 -5.13 -7.25
CA GLY A 25 -6.17 -5.23 -8.67
C GLY A 25 -4.68 -5.04 -8.95
N HIS A 26 -4.11 -5.89 -9.83
CA HIS A 26 -2.67 -5.89 -10.17
C HIS A 26 -2.12 -4.55 -10.69
N VAL A 27 -2.99 -3.63 -11.13
CA VAL A 27 -2.59 -2.37 -11.78
C VAL A 27 -3.40 -1.15 -11.29
N GLY A 28 -4.34 -1.33 -10.35
CA GLY A 28 -5.41 -0.34 -10.16
C GLY A 28 -5.31 0.57 -8.95
N PHE A 29 -4.73 0.09 -7.84
CA PHE A 29 -4.89 0.74 -6.52
C PHE A 29 -6.36 1.14 -6.22
N ILE A 30 -7.31 0.33 -6.68
CA ILE A 30 -8.75 0.51 -6.45
C ILE A 30 -9.22 -0.64 -5.57
N GLY A 31 -9.91 -0.30 -4.49
CA GLY A 31 -10.59 -1.22 -3.59
C GLY A 31 -12.11 -1.00 -3.61
N GLY A 32 -12.78 -1.50 -2.58
CA GLY A 32 -14.24 -1.37 -2.44
C GLY A 32 -15.01 -2.38 -3.30
N THR A 33 -16.23 -2.01 -3.67
CA THR A 33 -17.13 -2.87 -4.46
C THR A 33 -17.29 -2.31 -5.87
N PRO A 34 -17.72 -3.11 -6.87
CA PRO A 34 -17.93 -2.59 -8.23
C PRO A 34 -18.88 -1.39 -8.32
N LEU A 35 -19.85 -1.30 -7.41
CA LEU A 35 -20.81 -0.19 -7.33
C LEU A 35 -20.32 1.01 -6.49
N ARG A 36 -19.29 0.79 -5.67
CA ARG A 36 -18.65 1.80 -4.82
C ARG A 36 -17.14 1.57 -4.84
N PRO A 37 -16.46 1.96 -5.93
CA PRO A 37 -15.01 1.84 -6.00
C PRO A 37 -14.37 2.84 -5.04
N GLU A 38 -13.27 2.42 -4.42
CA GLU A 38 -12.48 3.28 -3.55
C GLU A 38 -11.08 3.45 -4.13
N MET A 39 -10.66 4.69 -4.38
CA MET A 39 -9.29 5.00 -4.79
C MET A 39 -8.37 4.83 -3.57
N TRP A 40 -7.73 3.67 -3.47
CA TRP A 40 -6.95 3.30 -2.29
C TRP A 40 -5.66 4.13 -2.16
N LEU A 41 -4.94 4.33 -3.27
CA LEU A 41 -3.65 5.04 -3.24
C LEU A 41 -3.78 6.50 -2.79
N GLU A 42 -4.84 7.18 -3.23
CA GLU A 42 -5.12 8.58 -2.88
C GLU A 42 -5.35 8.78 -1.38
N ARG A 43 -5.84 7.76 -0.68
CA ARG A 43 -5.97 7.77 0.78
C ARG A 43 -4.67 7.32 1.46
N ARG A 44 -4.06 6.25 0.95
CA ARG A 44 -2.89 5.65 1.61
C ARG A 44 -1.67 6.56 1.63
N ILE A 45 -1.39 7.29 0.53
CA ILE A 45 -0.23 8.20 0.45
C ILE A 45 -0.26 9.27 1.55
N PRO A 46 -1.32 10.08 1.68
CA PRO A 46 -1.38 11.08 2.75
C PRO A 46 -1.35 10.44 4.13
N ASP A 47 -2.07 9.33 4.37
CA ASP A 47 -2.01 8.61 5.65
C ASP A 47 -0.58 8.19 6.02
N TRP A 48 0.24 7.77 5.04
CA TRP A 48 1.65 7.46 5.25
C TRP A 48 2.49 8.70 5.52
N LEU A 49 2.30 9.77 4.74
CA LEU A 49 3.10 10.99 4.88
C LEU A 49 2.83 11.69 6.22
N THR A 50 1.58 11.69 6.69
CA THR A 50 1.18 12.31 7.95
C THR A 50 2.00 11.81 9.14
N THR A 51 2.36 10.52 9.18
CA THR A 51 3.18 9.95 10.27
C THR A 51 4.57 10.58 10.37
N TYR A 52 5.07 11.18 9.28
CA TYR A 52 6.38 11.84 9.24
C TYR A 52 6.29 13.37 9.28
N LEU A 53 5.21 13.93 8.72
CA LEU A 53 5.04 15.38 8.62
C LEU A 53 4.50 16.00 9.92
N GLU A 54 3.60 15.34 10.66
CA GLU A 54 3.08 15.86 11.93
C GLU A 54 4.13 15.81 13.05
N ALA A 55 5.06 14.86 13.00
CA ALA A 55 6.19 14.78 13.94
C ALA A 55 7.18 15.96 13.81
N SER A 56 7.03 16.80 12.78
CA SER A 56 7.90 17.94 12.48
C SER A 56 7.29 19.30 12.85
N SER A 57 6.15 19.35 13.54
CA SER A 57 5.47 20.59 13.99
C SER A 57 5.65 20.89 15.47
#